data_AF-A0A8J5YG03-F1
#
_entry.id   AF-A0A8J5YG03-F1
#
_cell.length_a   1.000
_cell.length_b   1.000
_cell.length_c   1.000
_cell.angle_alpha   90.00
_cell.angle_beta   90.00
_cell.angle_gamma   90.00
#
_symmetry.space_group_name_H-M   'P 1'
#
loop_
_entity.id
_entity.type
_entity.pdbx_description
1 polymer ?
#
loop_
_entity_poly.entity_id
_entity_poly.type
_entity_poly.pdbx_seq_one_letter_code
_entity_poly.pdbx_strand_id
1 'polypeptide(L)'
;MISMSSGRLQATILLISFAAIVSIADLSPLESEVIVVVESGWWSTYGSNASQPYKLPGIPCNSAGSIFEINRCYEFITEVGDRFGKLNFPSFPNLVLLDLSGCQFHGSIAHQISDLFGLK
;
A
#
# COMPACT_ATOMS: atom_id res chain seq x y z
N MET A 1 -29.44 42.64 -33.46
CA MET A 1 -30.27 41.82 -32.54
C MET A 1 -30.48 40.47 -33.18
N ILE A 2 -29.80 39.44 -32.68
CA ILE A 2 -30.33 38.09 -32.43
C ILE A 2 -29.47 37.59 -31.27
N SER A 3 -30.12 37.35 -30.15
CA SER A 3 -29.58 36.72 -28.96
C SER A 3 -30.18 35.32 -28.89
N MET A 4 -29.40 34.30 -28.54
CA MET A 4 -29.88 33.19 -27.69
C MET A 4 -28.76 32.22 -27.28
N SER A 5 -28.52 32.24 -25.96
CA SER A 5 -28.12 31.15 -25.05
C SER A 5 -26.85 30.34 -25.32
N SER A 6 -25.75 30.75 -24.67
CA SER A 6 -24.60 29.88 -24.36
C SER A 6 -24.86 29.16 -23.04
N GLY A 7 -25.43 27.97 -23.12
CA GLY A 7 -25.54 27.05 -22.00
C GLY A 7 -24.73 25.81 -22.32
N ARG A 8 -23.58 25.65 -21.65
CA ARG A 8 -23.05 24.38 -21.13
C ARG A 8 -21.66 24.57 -20.52
N LEU A 9 -21.68 24.68 -19.18
CA LEU A 9 -20.78 24.02 -18.23
C LEU A 9 -19.41 23.63 -18.80
N GLN A 10 -18.38 24.38 -18.42
CA GLN A 10 -16.99 23.98 -18.58
C GLN A 10 -16.78 22.64 -17.86
N ALA A 11 -16.78 21.55 -18.62
CA ALA A 11 -16.25 20.28 -18.17
C ALA A 11 -14.73 20.39 -18.22
N THR A 12 -14.12 20.84 -17.13
CA THR A 12 -12.68 20.73 -16.92
C THR A 12 -12.32 19.25 -16.74
N ILE A 13 -12.13 18.57 -17.86
CA ILE A 13 -11.47 17.26 -17.91
C ILE A 13 -10.01 17.52 -17.57
N LEU A 14 -9.62 17.33 -16.31
CA LEU A 14 -8.21 17.24 -15.93
C LEU A 14 -7.66 15.93 -16.49
N LEU A 15 -6.96 16.04 -17.61
CA LEU A 15 -6.13 15.02 -18.24
C LEU A 15 -5.04 14.57 -17.26
N ILE A 16 -5.35 13.58 -16.43
CA ILE A 16 -4.32 12.82 -15.72
C ILE A 16 -3.58 12.04 -16.80
N SER A 17 -2.27 12.29 -16.94
CA SER A 17 -1.42 11.75 -17.98
C SER A 17 -1.54 10.23 -18.01
N PHE A 18 -1.99 9.67 -19.15
CA PHE A 18 -2.16 8.22 -19.32
C PHE A 18 -0.87 7.46 -18.98
N ALA A 19 0.29 8.07 -19.23
CA ALA A 19 1.60 7.51 -18.87
C ALA A 19 1.76 7.22 -17.37
N ALA A 20 1.27 8.08 -16.47
CA ALA A 20 1.36 7.85 -15.02
C ALA A 20 0.42 6.72 -14.55
N ILE A 21 -0.73 6.56 -15.23
CA ILE A 21 -1.69 5.48 -14.96
C ILE A 21 -1.18 4.15 -15.53
N VAL A 22 -0.56 4.19 -16.72
CA VAL A 22 0.06 3.03 -17.38
C VAL A 22 1.22 2.47 -16.55
N SER A 23 2.01 3.33 -15.89
CA SER A 23 3.12 2.86 -15.03
C SER A 23 2.68 2.08 -13.79
N ILE A 24 1.44 2.25 -13.31
CA ILE A 24 0.89 1.47 -12.17
C ILE A 24 0.30 0.15 -12.67
N ALA A 25 -0.25 0.13 -13.89
CA ALA A 25 -0.87 -1.04 -14.50
C ALA A 25 0.15 -2.10 -14.97
N ASP A 26 1.43 -1.74 -15.09
CA ASP A 26 2.54 -2.63 -15.50
C ASP A 26 3.40 -3.09 -14.31
N LEU A 27 2.97 -2.81 -13.07
CA LEU A 27 3.65 -3.29 -11.89
C LEU A 27 3.36 -4.78 -11.71
N SER A 28 4.42 -5.54 -11.43
CA SER A 28 4.24 -6.89 -10.92
C SER A 28 3.39 -6.87 -9.64
N PRO A 29 2.68 -7.96 -9.32
CA PRO A 29 1.92 -8.07 -8.06
C PRO A 29 2.75 -7.68 -6.84
N LEU A 30 4.04 -8.06 -6.83
CA LEU A 30 4.99 -7.70 -5.79
C LEU A 30 5.25 -6.20 -5.67
N GLU A 31 5.45 -5.51 -6.79
CA GLU A 31 5.74 -4.08 -6.78
C GLU A 31 4.55 -3.29 -6.25
N SER A 32 3.33 -3.69 -6.60
CA SER A 32 2.11 -3.07 -6.05
C SER A 32 2.02 -3.26 -4.53
N GLU A 33 2.28 -4.46 -4.03
CA GLU A 33 2.29 -4.77 -2.59
C GLU A 33 3.33 -3.94 -1.84
N VAL A 34 4.55 -3.88 -2.37
CA VAL A 34 5.65 -3.14 -1.73
C VAL A 34 5.39 -1.63 -1.71
N ILE A 35 4.79 -1.06 -2.76
CA ILE A 35 4.42 0.36 -2.77
C ILE A 35 3.48 0.67 -1.60
N VAL A 36 2.47 -0.15 -1.36
CA VAL A 36 1.53 0.04 -0.23
C VAL A 36 2.25 -0.03 1.12
N VAL A 37 3.21 -0.95 1.26
CA VAL A 37 4.07 -1.04 2.45
C VAL A 37 4.86 0.25 2.66
N VAL A 38 5.46 0.80 1.60
CA VAL A 38 6.24 2.05 1.67
C VAL A 38 5.36 3.26 1.98
N GLU A 39 4.22 3.38 1.30
CA GLU A 39 3.27 4.49 1.47
C GLU A 39 2.62 4.53 2.86
N SER A 40 2.49 3.37 3.53
CA SER A 40 2.04 3.32 4.93
C SER A 40 2.97 4.07 5.89
N GLY A 41 4.24 4.29 5.49
CA GLY A 41 5.29 4.88 6.31
C GLY A 41 5.84 3.94 7.38
N TRP A 42 5.32 2.73 7.54
CA TRP A 42 5.78 1.78 8.56
C TRP A 42 7.24 1.34 8.31
N TRP A 43 7.66 1.25 7.04
CA TRP A 43 9.05 1.02 6.63
C TRP A 43 9.79 2.31 6.23
N SER A 44 9.40 3.47 6.79
CA SER A 44 9.99 4.78 6.45
C SER A 44 11.51 4.89 6.60
N THR A 45 12.13 4.11 7.49
CA THR A 45 13.61 4.05 7.62
C THR A 45 14.29 3.46 6.38
N TYR A 46 13.54 2.73 5.55
CA TYR A 46 14.01 2.07 4.33
C TYR A 46 13.51 2.78 3.05
N GLY A 47 12.57 3.72 3.16
CA GLY A 47 11.99 4.50 2.06
C GLY A 47 12.75 5.82 1.85
N SER A 48 13.81 5.84 1.07
CA SER A 48 13.77 6.39 -0.30
C SER A 48 14.92 5.86 -1.18
N ASN A 49 15.79 5.01 -0.60
CA ASN A 49 17.04 4.55 -1.20
C ASN A 49 17.19 3.01 -1.13
N ALA A 50 16.12 2.26 -0.86
CA ALA A 50 16.15 0.82 -1.03
C ALA A 50 16.34 0.53 -2.52
N SER A 51 17.58 0.24 -2.90
CA SER A 51 17.98 -0.13 -4.27
C SER A 51 17.21 -1.35 -4.79
N GLN A 52 16.48 -2.05 -3.91
CA GLN A 52 15.67 -3.23 -4.17
C GLN A 52 14.42 -3.19 -3.27
N PRO A 53 13.26 -2.70 -3.73
CA PRO A 53 12.01 -2.65 -2.94
C PRO A 53 11.61 -4.03 -2.37
N TYR A 54 11.98 -5.12 -3.04
CA TYR A 54 11.73 -6.51 -2.64
C TYR A 54 12.61 -7.04 -1.49
N LYS A 55 13.46 -6.20 -0.87
CA LYS A 55 14.34 -6.59 0.26
C LYS A 55 14.00 -5.92 1.59
N LEU A 56 12.77 -5.43 1.75
CA LEU A 56 12.38 -4.89 3.05
C LEU A 56 12.39 -6.03 4.09
N PRO A 57 13.04 -5.83 5.25
CA PRO A 57 13.06 -6.84 6.30
C PRO A 57 11.64 -7.08 6.82
N GLY A 58 11.34 -8.35 7.10
CA GLY A 58 10.05 -8.74 7.65
C GLY A 58 8.90 -8.85 6.64
N ILE A 59 9.16 -8.80 5.34
CA ILE A 59 8.13 -9.03 4.30
C ILE A 59 8.56 -10.08 3.27
N PRO A 60 8.72 -11.36 3.66
CA PRO A 60 9.08 -12.41 2.74
C PRO A 60 8.01 -12.62 1.66
N CYS A 61 8.46 -13.03 0.47
CA CYS A 61 7.61 -13.33 -0.68
C CYS A 61 7.50 -14.85 -0.86
N ASN A 62 6.32 -15.32 -1.27
CA ASN A 62 6.11 -16.72 -1.63
C ASN A 62 6.67 -17.02 -3.03
N SER A 63 6.54 -18.27 -3.49
CA SER A 63 6.99 -18.69 -4.83
C SER A 63 6.28 -18.01 -6.00
N ALA A 64 5.14 -17.35 -5.75
CA ALA A 64 4.40 -16.57 -6.75
C ALA A 64 4.86 -15.10 -6.79
N GLY A 65 5.83 -14.71 -5.97
CA GLY A 65 6.28 -13.32 -5.89
C GLY A 65 5.24 -12.41 -5.24
N SER A 66 4.59 -12.86 -4.17
CA SER A 66 3.65 -12.05 -3.39
C SER A 66 3.94 -12.16 -1.90
N ILE A 67 3.78 -11.05 -1.18
CA ILE A 67 3.95 -10.96 0.27
C ILE A 67 2.99 -11.93 0.92
N PHE A 68 3.54 -12.88 1.68
CA PHE A 68 2.74 -13.88 2.41
C PHE A 68 2.87 -13.77 3.92
N GLU A 69 3.88 -13.04 4.41
CA GLU A 69 4.02 -12.73 5.83
C GLU A 69 4.40 -11.25 6.03
N ILE A 70 3.90 -10.67 7.11
CA ILE A 70 4.37 -9.38 7.63
C ILE A 70 4.82 -9.61 9.08
N ASN A 71 6.12 -9.48 9.32
CA ASN A 71 6.76 -9.64 10.63
C ASN A 71 7.89 -8.61 10.81
N ARG A 72 7.55 -7.43 11.32
CA ARG A 72 8.48 -6.28 11.38
C ARG A 72 9.06 -6.07 12.79
N CYS A 73 8.30 -6.32 13.83
CA CYS A 73 8.59 -5.78 15.17
C CYS A 73 9.34 -6.73 16.10
N TYR A 74 9.71 -7.91 15.61
CA TYR A 74 10.32 -8.95 16.43
C TYR A 74 11.72 -8.59 16.96
N GLU A 75 12.53 -7.85 16.19
CA GLU A 75 13.93 -7.56 16.57
C GLU A 75 14.09 -6.33 17.49
N PHE A 76 13.18 -5.36 17.42
CA PHE A 76 13.22 -4.14 18.24
C PHE A 76 11.81 -3.62 18.50
N ILE A 77 11.57 -3.15 19.74
CA ILE A 77 10.37 -2.38 20.05
C ILE A 77 10.31 -1.19 19.09
N THR A 78 9.34 -1.25 18.20
CA THR A 78 9.22 -0.31 17.10
C THR A 78 7.98 0.52 17.32
N GLU A 79 8.17 1.85 17.40
CA GLU A 79 7.08 2.78 17.29
C GLU A 79 6.53 2.75 15.85
N VAL A 80 5.39 2.09 15.70
CA VAL A 80 4.60 2.04 14.46
C VAL A 80 3.58 3.17 14.46
N GLY A 81 3.07 3.52 15.63
CA GLY A 81 2.05 4.55 15.81
C GLY A 81 0.78 4.27 15.01
N ASP A 82 0.30 5.25 14.25
CA ASP A 82 -0.91 5.17 13.43
C ASP A 82 -0.70 4.51 12.05
N ARG A 83 0.55 4.15 11.72
CA ARG A 83 0.94 3.68 10.39
C ARG A 83 0.37 2.31 10.05
N PHE A 84 0.16 1.46 11.06
CA PHE A 84 -0.51 0.18 10.89
C PHE A 84 -1.91 0.36 10.30
N GLY A 85 -2.66 1.34 10.79
CA GLY A 85 -4.00 1.67 10.29
C GLY A 85 -4.02 2.26 8.87
N LYS A 86 -2.86 2.62 8.30
CA LYS A 86 -2.72 3.15 6.93
C LYS A 86 -2.45 2.04 5.90
N LEU A 87 -2.25 0.80 6.33
CA LEU A 87 -2.07 -0.31 5.39
C LEU A 87 -3.38 -0.64 4.67
N ASN A 88 -3.31 -0.72 3.35
CA ASN A 88 -4.40 -1.20 2.51
C ASN A 88 -4.33 -2.73 2.40
N PHE A 89 -4.94 -3.44 3.36
CA PHE A 89 -4.91 -4.91 3.41
C PHE A 89 -5.33 -5.63 2.12
N PRO A 90 -6.31 -5.15 1.31
CA PRO A 90 -6.68 -5.81 0.06
C PRO A 90 -5.55 -5.88 -0.98
N SER A 91 -4.49 -5.09 -0.80
CA SER A 91 -3.30 -5.16 -1.65
C SER A 91 -2.44 -6.39 -1.37
N PHE A 92 -2.68 -7.16 -0.30
CA PHE A 92 -1.91 -8.37 0.05
C PHE A 92 -2.76 -9.65 -0.09
N PRO A 93 -3.13 -10.05 -1.32
CA PRO A 93 -4.06 -11.15 -1.55
C PRO A 93 -3.57 -12.52 -1.06
N ASN A 94 -2.27 -12.69 -0.87
CA ASN A 94 -1.67 -13.94 -0.38
C ASN A 94 -1.14 -13.85 1.05
N LEU A 95 -1.53 -12.83 1.81
CA LEU A 95 -1.09 -12.70 3.21
C LEU A 95 -1.69 -13.81 4.06
N VAL A 96 -0.82 -14.60 4.70
CA VAL A 96 -1.19 -15.72 5.57
C VAL A 96 -0.83 -15.46 7.01
N LEU A 97 0.25 -14.69 7.26
CA LEU A 97 0.74 -14.43 8.60
C LEU A 97 0.95 -12.93 8.82
N LEU A 98 0.40 -12.42 9.92
CA LEU A 98 0.62 -11.07 10.41
C LEU A 98 1.10 -11.14 11.86
N ASP A 99 2.40 -10.96 12.07
CA ASP A 99 3.00 -10.93 13.40
C ASP A 99 3.27 -9.47 13.82
N LEU A 100 2.52 -9.03 14.83
CA LEU A 100 2.62 -7.71 15.44
C LEU A 100 3.34 -7.74 16.79
N SER A 101 3.94 -8.87 17.16
CA SER A 101 4.64 -9.03 18.42
C SER A 101 5.75 -7.99 18.56
N GLY A 102 5.74 -7.25 19.68
CA GLY A 102 6.73 -6.20 19.95
C GLY A 102 6.46 -4.87 19.24
N CYS A 103 5.39 -4.73 18.44
CA CYS A 103 5.02 -3.44 17.85
C CYS A 103 4.37 -2.51 18.89
N GLN A 104 4.78 -1.24 18.91
CA GLN A 104 4.06 -0.18 19.60
C GLN A 104 3.20 0.59 18.59
N PHE A 105 1.93 0.21 18.49
CA PHE A 105 0.93 0.88 17.65
C PHE A 105 -0.10 1.60 18.52
N HIS A 106 -0.69 2.66 17.96
CA HIS A 106 -1.80 3.40 18.56
C HIS A 106 -2.75 3.87 17.45
N GLY A 107 -4.05 4.01 17.77
CA GLY A 107 -5.08 4.32 16.79
C GLY A 107 -5.89 3.08 16.41
N SER A 108 -6.44 3.06 15.18
CA SER A 108 -7.39 2.05 14.71
C SER A 108 -6.73 1.00 13.82
N ILE A 109 -7.22 -0.23 13.93
CA ILE A 109 -6.94 -1.30 12.97
C ILE A 109 -7.80 -1.04 11.71
N ALA A 110 -7.20 -1.13 10.52
CA ALA A 110 -7.95 -0.98 9.28
C ALA A 110 -8.96 -2.13 9.13
N HIS A 111 -10.24 -1.79 8.96
CA HIS A 111 -11.34 -2.77 8.90
C HIS A 111 -11.13 -3.83 7.80
N GLN A 112 -10.48 -3.44 6.70
CA GLN A 112 -10.18 -4.33 5.57
C GLN A 112 -9.31 -5.54 5.95
N ILE A 113 -8.73 -5.58 7.16
CA ILE A 113 -8.07 -6.79 7.68
C ILE A 113 -9.00 -8.00 7.67
N SER A 114 -10.32 -7.79 7.82
CA SER A 114 -11.33 -8.86 7.75
C SER A 114 -11.47 -9.48 6.37
N ASP A 115 -10.97 -8.81 5.33
CA ASP A 115 -11.12 -9.22 3.94
C ASP A 115 -10.00 -10.18 3.50
N LEU A 116 -9.03 -10.43 4.39
CA LEU A 116 -7.91 -11.35 4.17
C LEU A 116 -8.32 -12.80 4.43
N PHE A 117 -8.73 -13.51 3.39
CA PHE A 117 -9.18 -14.90 3.47
C PHE A 117 -8.10 -15.90 3.89
N GLY A 118 -6.83 -15.59 3.65
CA GLY A 118 -5.70 -16.47 3.94
C GLY A 118 -5.10 -16.28 5.33
N LEU A 119 -5.48 -15.22 6.04
CA LEU A 119 -4.86 -14.82 7.31
C LEU A 119 -5.19 -15.84 8.42
N LYS A 120 -4.17 -16.28 9.15
CA LYS A 120 -4.25 -17.28 10.22
C LYS A 120 -4.00 -16.70 11.61
#